data_AF-A0A484LVH4-F1
#
_entry.id   AF-A0A484LVH4-F1
#
_cell.length_a   1.000
_cell.length_b   1.000
_cell.length_c   1.000
_cell.angle_alpha   90.00
_cell.angle_beta   90.00
_cell.angle_gamma   90.00
#
_symmetry.space_group_name_H-M   'P 1'
#
loop_
_entity.id
_entity.type
_entity.pdbx_description
1 polymer ?
#
loop_
_entity_poly.entity_id
_entity_poly.type
_entity_poly.pdbx_seq_one_letter_code
_entity_poly.pdbx_strand_id
1 'polypeptide(L)' 'MQEDDSNWPEPDRVGRQELEIVMNNQHISFTTSKIGSLVDVQASKDPEGLRIFYYLVQDLKCFVFSLISLHFKIKPI' A
#
# COMPACT_ATOMS: atom_id res chain seq x y z
N MET A 1 11.84 -7.33 0.85
CA MET A 1 11.58 -6.93 -0.55
C MET A 1 11.56 -8.20 -1.41
N GLN A 2 10.58 -9.08 -1.17
CA GLN A 2 10.44 -10.34 -1.92
C GLN A 2 9.19 -10.33 -2.83
N GLU A 3 8.25 -9.43 -2.57
CA GLU A 3 7.04 -9.24 -3.39
C GLU A 3 7.36 -8.50 -4.70
N ASP A 4 6.53 -8.76 -5.71
CA ASP A 4 6.60 -8.18 -7.05
C ASP A 4 5.17 -7.87 -7.54
N ASP A 5 4.97 -6.71 -8.16
CA ASP A 5 3.65 -6.22 -8.56
C ASP A 5 3.23 -6.63 -9.98
N SER A 6 4.02 -7.43 -10.71
CA SER A 6 3.73 -7.82 -12.10
C SER A 6 2.38 -8.52 -12.28
N ASN A 7 1.84 -9.13 -11.22
CA ASN A 7 0.54 -9.81 -11.22
C ASN A 7 -0.57 -9.03 -10.51
N TRP A 8 -0.28 -7.83 -10.01
CA TRP A 8 -1.25 -7.02 -9.29
C TRP A 8 -2.18 -6.32 -10.28
N PRO A 9 -3.39 -5.91 -9.86
CA PRO A 9 -4.29 -5.15 -10.71
C PRO A 9 -3.65 -3.83 -11.13
N GLU A 10 -3.63 -3.56 -12.43
CA GLU A 10 -3.14 -2.30 -13.00
C GLU A 10 -4.04 -1.11 -12.60
N PRO A 11 -3.49 0.10 -12.46
CA PRO A 11 -4.27 1.31 -12.18
C PRO A 11 -5.40 1.53 -13.19
N ASP A 12 -6.55 1.96 -12.69
CA ASP A 12 -7.75 2.17 -13.50
C ASP A 12 -8.45 3.51 -13.15
N ARG A 13 -9.72 3.67 -13.59
CA ARG A 13 -10.52 4.87 -13.31
C ARG A 13 -10.94 5.01 -11.84
N VAL A 14 -10.92 3.92 -11.07
CA VAL A 14 -11.28 3.90 -9.63
C VAL A 14 -10.13 4.48 -8.81
N GLY A 15 -8.89 4.22 -9.21
CA GLY A 15 -7.74 4.90 -8.65
C GLY A 15 -6.42 4.16 -8.84
N ARG A 16 -5.40 4.72 -8.19
CA ARG A 16 -4.01 4.26 -8.25
C ARG A 16 -3.40 4.31 -6.85
N GLN A 17 -2.56 3.33 -6.54
CA GLN A 17 -1.71 3.30 -5.37
C GLN A 17 -0.27 3.07 -5.81
N GLU A 18 0.66 3.81 -5.22
CA GLU A 18 2.09 3.71 -5.47
C GLU A 18 2.82 3.59 -4.13
N LEU A 19 3.83 2.72 -4.05
CA LEU A 19 4.71 2.61 -2.90
C LEU A 19 6.14 2.41 -3.39
N GLU A 20 7.03 3.30 -2.99
CA GLU A 20 8.45 3.23 -3.31
C GLU A 20 9.26 3.20 -2.01
N ILE A 21 10.16 2.22 -1.89
CA ILE A 21 11.01 2.05 -0.70
C ILE A 21 12.44 1.86 -1.16
N VAL A 22 13.33 2.72 -0.66
CA VAL A 22 14.79 2.58 -0.80
C VAL A 22 15.38 2.33 0.57
N MET A 23 16.01 1.17 0.76
CA MET A 23 16.61 0.79 2.04
C MET A 23 17.81 -0.14 1.82
N ASN A 24 18.94 0.16 2.45
CA ASN A 24 20.15 -0.69 2.45
C ASN A 24 20.54 -1.21 1.04
N ASN A 25 20.65 -0.29 0.06
CA ASN A 25 20.96 -0.57 -1.35
C ASN A 25 19.91 -1.43 -2.10
N GLN A 26 18.75 -1.69 -1.50
CA GLN A 26 17.61 -2.27 -2.17
C GLN A 26 16.59 -1.19 -2.51
N HIS A 27 15.96 -1.34 -3.67
CA HIS A 27 14.91 -0.45 -4.17
C HIS A 27 13.75 -1.30 -4.68
N ILE A 28 12.56 -1.01 -4.16
CA ILE A 28 11.30 -1.52 -4.70
C ILE A 28 10.40 -0.35 -5.06
N SER A 29 9.63 -0.54 -6.11
CA SER A 29 8.60 0.39 -6.55
C SER A 29 7.41 -0.43 -7.01
N PHE A 30 6.27 -0.23 -6.37
CA PHE A 30 5.02 -0.92 -6.69
C PHE A 30 3.99 0.09 -7.21
N THR A 31 3.24 -0.32 -8.22
CA THR A 31 2.08 0.39 -8.76
C THR A 31 0.90 -0.57 -8.87
N THR A 32 -0.25 -0.20 -8.31
CA THR A 32 -1.48 -1.02 -8.42
C THR A 32 -2.74 -0.16 -8.41
N SER A 33 -3.89 -0.76 -8.73
CA SER A 33 -5.21 -0.13 -8.58
C SER A 33 -5.54 0.12 -7.11
N LYS A 34 -6.59 0.91 -6.86
CA LYS A 34 -7.09 1.16 -5.51
C LYS A 34 -7.74 -0.11 -4.94
N ILE A 35 -7.17 -0.61 -3.84
CA ILE A 35 -7.71 -1.77 -3.10
C ILE A 35 -8.75 -1.28 -2.09
N GLY A 36 -10.00 -1.75 -2.22
CA GLY A 36 -11.10 -1.34 -1.36
C GLY A 36 -11.24 -2.19 -0.09
N SER A 37 -10.96 -3.49 -0.20
CA SER A 37 -11.23 -4.47 0.84
C SER A 37 -10.34 -5.72 0.73
N LEU A 38 -10.34 -6.57 1.77
CA LEU A 38 -9.68 -7.88 1.72
C LEU A 38 -10.34 -8.85 0.71
N VAL A 39 -11.59 -8.62 0.31
CA VAL A 39 -12.24 -9.42 -0.73
C VAL A 39 -11.58 -9.17 -2.08
N ASP A 40 -11.24 -7.91 -2.39
CA ASP A 40 -10.51 -7.54 -3.61
C ASP A 40 -9.12 -8.19 -3.64
N VAL A 41 -8.48 -8.29 -2.47
CA VAL A 41 -7.19 -8.97 -2.32
C VAL A 41 -7.30 -10.46 -2.62
N GLN A 42 -8.28 -11.14 -2.04
CA GLN A 42 -8.48 -12.58 -2.23
C GLN A 42 -8.83 -12.95 -3.69
N ALA A 43 -9.47 -12.04 -4.42
CA ALA A 43 -9.83 -12.24 -5.82
C ALA A 43 -8.70 -11.92 -6.81
N SER A 44 -7.55 -11.41 -6.33
CA SER A 44 -6.41 -11.04 -7.18
C SER A 44 -5.59 -12.27 -7.63
N LYS A 45 -4.72 -12.07 -8.62
CA LYS A 45 -3.81 -13.12 -9.12
C LYS A 45 -2.64 -13.41 -8.17
N ASP A 46 -2.38 -12.51 -7.23
CA ASP A 46 -1.37 -12.65 -6.18
C ASP A 46 -1.94 -12.21 -4.82
N PRO A 47 -2.78 -13.06 -4.19
CA PRO A 47 -3.46 -12.70 -2.95
C PRO A 47 -2.51 -12.63 -1.75
N GLU A 48 -1.33 -13.26 -1.80
CA GLU A 48 -0.38 -13.23 -0.69
C GLU A 48 0.42 -11.93 -0.67
N GLY A 49 1.05 -11.57 -1.80
CA GLY A 49 1.84 -10.34 -1.91
C GLY A 49 0.97 -9.10 -1.74
N LEU A 50 -0.21 -9.08 -2.38
CA LEU A 50 -1.13 -7.96 -2.29
C LEU A 50 -1.76 -7.81 -0.89
N ARG A 51 -1.87 -8.90 -0.11
CA ARG A 51 -2.25 -8.84 1.32
C ARG A 51 -1.15 -8.21 2.18
N ILE A 52 0.11 -8.57 1.93
CA ILE A 52 1.25 -7.95 2.63
C ILE A 52 1.30 -6.45 2.33
N PHE A 53 1.15 -6.07 1.06
CA PHE A 53 1.06 -4.67 0.64
C PHE A 53 -0.10 -3.93 1.33
N TYR A 54 -1.29 -4.53 1.35
CA TYR A 54 -2.48 -3.96 1.98
C TYR A 54 -2.25 -3.63 3.46
N TYR A 55 -1.70 -4.57 4.24
CA TYR A 55 -1.42 -4.33 5.66
C TYR A 55 -0.28 -3.35 5.88
N LEU A 56 0.81 -3.44 5.10
CA LEU A 56 1.92 -2.49 5.21
C LEU A 56 1.45 -1.05 4.98
N VAL A 57 0.62 -0.81 3.97
CA VAL A 57 0.06 0.52 3.71
C VAL A 57 -0.82 1.00 4.87
N GLN A 58 -1.58 0.11 5.52
CA GLN A 58 -2.36 0.47 6.70
C GLN A 58 -1.48 0.86 7.89
N ASP A 59 -0.44 0.08 8.19
CA ASP A 59 0.48 0.37 9.28
C ASP A 59 1.19 1.71 9.05
N LEU A 60 1.64 1.98 7.82
CA LEU A 60 2.24 3.26 7.44
C LEU A 60 1.26 4.42 7.60
N LYS A 61 0.00 4.27 7.18
CA LYS A 61 -1.04 5.29 7.37
C LYS A 61 -1.29 5.56 8.86
N CYS A 62 -1.44 4.51 9.66
CA CYS A 62 -1.63 4.61 11.11
C CYS A 62 -0.47 5.36 11.78
N PHE A 63 0.77 5.04 11.39
CA PHE A 63 1.96 5.72 11.89
C PHE A 63 1.98 7.21 11.51
N VAL A 64 1.81 7.53 10.23
CA VAL A 64 1.83 8.91 9.72
C VAL A 64 0.68 9.73 10.32
N PHE A 65 -0.54 9.19 10.38
CA PHE A 65 -1.68 9.87 10.99
C PHE A 65 -1.46 10.16 12.48
N SER A 66 -0.87 9.20 13.21
CA SER A 66 -0.52 9.42 14.62
C SER A 66 0.50 10.55 14.78
N LEU A 67 1.53 10.58 13.93
CA LEU A 67 2.52 11.66 13.93
C LEU A 67 1.91 13.02 13.62
N ILE A 68 1.09 13.12 12.56
CA ILE A 68 0.41 14.36 12.17
C ILE A 68 -0.49 14.85 13.31
N SER A 69 -1.30 13.94 13.88
CA SER A 69 -2.23 14.27 14.96
C SER A 69 -1.50 14.78 16.21
N LEU A 70 -0.44 14.09 16.62
CA LEU A 70 0.31 14.47 17.82
C LEU A 70 1.12 15.76 17.61
N HIS A 71 1.73 15.93 16.45
CA HIS A 71 2.61 17.05 16.15
C HIS A 71 1.83 18.33 15.86
N PHE A 72 0.82 18.28 15.00
CA PHE A 72 0.05 19.46 14.58
C PHE A 72 -1.22 19.69 15.39
N LYS A 73 -1.63 18.75 16.24
CA LYS A 73 -2.90 18.80 17.01
C LYS A 73 -4.14 18.93 16.12
N ILE A 74 -4.10 18.34 14.93
CA ILE A 74 -5.23 18.28 13.99
C ILE A 74 -5.69 16.84 13.80
N LYS A 75 -6.93 16.64 13.36
CA LYS A 75 -7.42 15.31 12.98
C LYS A 75 -7.10 15.03 11.51
N PRO A 76 -6.15 14.13 11.17
CA PRO A 76 -5.99 13.67 9.80
C PRO A 76 -7.24 12.91 9.36
N ILE A 77 -7.72 13.20 8.15
CA ILE A 77 -8.98 12.70 7.56
C ILE A 77 -8.74 11.36 6.88
#